data_AF-A0A135WPA2-F1
#
_entry.id   AF-A0A135WPA2-F1
#
_cell.length_a   1.000
_cell.length_b   1.000
_cell.length_c   1.000
_cell.angle_alpha   90.00
_cell.angle_beta   90.00
_cell.angle_gamma   90.00
#
_symmetry.space_group_name_H-M   'P 1'
#
loop_
_entity.id
_entity.type
_entity.pdbx_description
1 polymer ?
#
loop_
_entity_poly.entity_id
_entity_poly.type
_entity_poly.pdbx_seq_one_letter_code
_entity_poly.pdbx_strand_id
1 'polypeptide(L)'
;MLLKIGDVFGIETSNGIAYFQYVHKNEDIGSLIRILPNLYKGNKKDRLHKLVEQKELYLIHFPLDAAFRRKVVSKMGNYPIPKNFVLTKKFRDDHIIKGEFICWHIVDYENWQREKVEKLNDCQKQLSPWGTWNDTLLKERLAEGWTLNNWG
;
A
#
# COMPACT_ATOMS: atom_id res chain seq x y z
N MET A 1 3.44 -21.74 5.19
CA MET A 1 2.89 -20.85 6.24
C MET A 1 1.74 -20.07 5.61
N LEU A 2 0.57 -20.04 6.24
CA LEU A 2 -0.61 -19.34 5.73
C LEU A 2 -0.54 -17.86 6.14
N LEU A 3 -0.89 -16.95 5.22
CA LEU A 3 -1.04 -15.54 5.54
C LEU A 3 -2.26 -15.33 6.45
N LYS A 4 -2.14 -14.41 7.41
CA LYS A 4 -3.24 -14.01 8.30
C LYS A 4 -3.37 -12.51 8.35
N ILE A 5 -4.60 -12.00 8.39
CA ILE A 5 -4.86 -10.57 8.64
C ILE A 5 -4.12 -10.15 9.92
N GLY A 6 -3.48 -8.98 9.87
CA GLY A 6 -2.59 -8.48 10.92
C GLY A 6 -1.12 -8.89 10.77
N ASP A 7 -0.78 -9.81 9.85
CA ASP A 7 0.61 -10.16 9.58
C ASP A 7 1.40 -8.94 9.08
N VAL A 8 2.56 -8.71 9.69
CA VAL A 8 3.49 -7.65 9.34
C VAL A 8 4.66 -8.23 8.58
N PHE A 9 5.04 -7.58 7.49
CA PHE A 9 6.16 -7.98 6.64
C PHE A 9 7.16 -6.84 6.50
N GLY A 10 8.43 -7.21 6.35
CA GLY A 10 9.49 -6.32 5.91
C GLY A 10 9.84 -6.59 4.45
N ILE A 11 10.10 -5.53 3.71
CA ILE A 11 10.62 -5.57 2.33
C ILE A 11 11.88 -4.70 2.24
N GLU A 12 12.94 -5.26 1.66
CA GLU A 12 14.18 -4.54 1.44
C GLU A 12 14.09 -3.65 0.19
N THR A 13 14.54 -2.42 0.34
CA THR A 13 14.66 -1.41 -0.72
C THR A 13 16.12 -0.96 -0.80
N SER A 14 16.48 -0.19 -1.84
CA SER A 14 17.82 0.41 -1.95
C SER A 14 18.15 1.38 -0.81
N ASN A 15 17.14 1.95 -0.14
CA ASN A 15 17.28 2.98 0.89
C ASN A 15 16.93 2.49 2.31
N GLY A 16 16.74 1.17 2.51
CA GLY A 16 16.45 0.56 3.81
C GLY A 16 15.28 -0.42 3.76
N ILE A 17 14.79 -0.79 4.94
CA ILE A 17 13.66 -1.72 5.10
C ILE A 17 12.38 -0.92 5.29
N ALA A 18 11.39 -1.20 4.45
CA ALA A 18 10.02 -0.74 4.67
C ALA A 18 9.21 -1.85 5.34
N TYR A 19 8.16 -1.45 6.05
CA TYR A 19 7.24 -2.37 6.69
C TYR A 19 5.82 -2.11 6.21
N PHE A 20 5.05 -3.19 6.08
CA PHE A 20 3.64 -3.12 5.75
C PHE A 20 2.87 -4.21 6.51
N GLN A 21 1.57 -3.98 6.67
CA GLN A 21 0.69 -4.91 7.35
C GLN A 21 -0.40 -5.39 6.38
N TYR A 22 -0.66 -6.69 6.40
CA TYR A 22 -1.76 -7.29 5.65
C TYR A 22 -3.07 -7.04 6.37
N VAL A 23 -4.00 -6.32 5.74
CA VAL A 23 -5.19 -5.79 6.41
C VAL A 23 -6.51 -6.34 5.92
N HIS A 24 -6.57 -6.77 4.65
CA HIS A 24 -7.82 -7.25 4.07
C HIS A 24 -7.55 -8.15 2.86
N LYS A 25 -8.44 -9.12 2.62
CA LYS A 25 -8.46 -9.94 1.41
C LYS A 25 -9.71 -9.60 0.62
N ASN A 26 -9.53 -9.10 -0.60
CA ASN A 26 -10.60 -9.08 -1.58
C ASN A 26 -10.54 -10.37 -2.41
N GLU A 27 -11.69 -10.94 -2.72
CA GLU A 27 -11.80 -12.24 -3.40
C GLU A 27 -11.33 -12.16 -4.86
N ASP A 28 -11.59 -11.04 -5.54
CA ASP A 28 -11.28 -10.85 -6.95
C ASP A 28 -9.86 -10.28 -7.16
N ILE A 29 -9.46 -9.30 -6.36
CA ILE A 29 -8.20 -8.56 -6.53
C ILE A 29 -7.06 -9.20 -5.73
N GLY A 30 -7.38 -9.75 -4.56
CA GLY A 30 -6.41 -10.38 -3.67
C GLY A 30 -6.04 -9.54 -2.46
N SER A 31 -4.76 -9.59 -2.07
CA SER A 31 -4.31 -9.12 -0.76
C SER A 31 -4.14 -7.60 -0.76
N LEU A 32 -4.79 -6.94 0.20
CA LEU A 32 -4.65 -5.51 0.45
C LEU A 32 -3.73 -5.31 1.66
N ILE A 33 -2.69 -4.51 1.45
CA ILE A 33 -1.72 -4.14 2.48
C ILE A 33 -1.80 -2.65 2.76
N ARG A 34 -1.49 -2.26 4.00
CA ARG A 34 -1.24 -0.86 4.34
C ARG A 34 0.25 -0.64 4.56
N ILE A 35 0.79 0.43 3.99
CA ILE A 35 2.21 0.78 4.09
C ILE A 35 2.45 1.58 5.36
N LEU A 36 3.39 1.13 6.20
CA LEU A 36 3.73 1.82 7.43
C LEU A 36 4.77 2.93 7.17
N PRO A 37 4.79 4.01 7.96
CA PRO A 37 5.69 5.13 7.72
C PRO A 37 7.19 4.79 7.84
N ASN A 38 8.00 5.54 7.10
CA ASN A 38 9.46 5.56 7.11
C ASN A 38 10.17 4.32 6.52
N LEU A 39 11.44 4.54 6.14
CA LEU A 39 12.42 3.49 5.88
C LEU A 39 13.40 3.39 7.04
N TYR A 40 13.83 2.17 7.33
CA TYR A 40 14.72 1.91 8.45
C TYR A 40 16.04 1.31 7.98
N LYS A 41 17.15 1.91 8.46
CA LYS A 41 18.48 1.28 8.37
C LYS A 41 18.54 0.14 9.39
N GLY A 42 18.49 -1.09 8.88
CA GLY A 42 18.48 -2.32 9.68
C GLY A 42 17.10 -2.72 10.21
N ASN A 43 17.02 -3.93 10.76
CA ASN A 43 15.77 -4.52 11.22
C ASN A 43 15.25 -3.86 12.52
N LYS A 44 13.95 -3.56 12.58
CA LYS A 44 13.25 -2.94 13.72
C LYS A 44 12.28 -3.87 14.44
N LYS A 45 12.51 -5.19 14.42
CA LYS A 45 11.66 -6.21 15.10
C LYS A 45 11.12 -5.78 16.47
N ASP A 46 11.98 -5.24 17.35
CA ASP A 46 11.59 -4.87 18.72
C ASP A 46 10.65 -3.65 18.82
N ARG A 47 10.53 -2.87 17.75
CA ARG A 47 9.71 -1.63 17.70
C ARG A 47 8.50 -1.75 16.79
N LEU A 48 8.22 -2.94 16.27
CA LEU A 48 7.08 -3.15 15.36
C LEU A 48 5.74 -2.84 16.04
N HIS A 49 5.59 -3.10 17.34
CA HIS A 49 4.37 -2.75 18.07
C HIS A 49 4.05 -1.25 17.99
N LYS A 50 5.05 -0.36 18.08
CA LYS A 50 4.86 1.09 17.92
C LYS A 50 4.62 1.49 16.47
N LEU A 51 5.19 0.75 15.53
CA LEU A 51 5.06 1.06 14.11
C LEU A 51 3.66 0.72 13.61
N VAL A 52 3.09 -0.41 14.04
CA VAL A 52 1.73 -0.79 13.65
C VAL A 52 0.67 0.13 14.26
N GLU A 53 0.95 0.84 15.35
CA GLU A 53 0.03 1.85 15.90
C GLU A 53 -0.02 3.14 15.07
N GLN A 54 0.97 3.36 14.19
CA GLN A 54 1.00 4.55 13.35
C GLN A 54 -0.03 4.47 12.22
N LYS A 55 -0.46 5.65 11.77
CA LYS A 55 -1.29 5.80 10.58
C LYS A 55 -0.49 5.38 9.34
N GLU A 56 -1.10 4.59 8.48
CA GLU A 56 -0.52 4.21 7.19
C GLU A 56 -0.28 5.41 6.28
N LEU A 57 0.68 5.25 5.37
CA LEU A 57 0.90 6.20 4.28
C LEU A 57 -0.19 6.07 3.22
N TYR A 58 -0.52 4.84 2.85
CA TYR A 58 -1.52 4.47 1.86
C TYR A 58 -1.76 2.96 1.89
N LEU A 59 -2.80 2.52 1.18
CA LEU A 59 -3.15 1.13 0.97
C LEU A 59 -2.87 0.75 -0.49
N ILE A 60 -2.46 -0.48 -0.75
CA ILE A 60 -2.33 -1.01 -2.11
C ILE A 60 -2.68 -2.48 -2.15
N HIS A 61 -3.12 -2.96 -3.31
CA HIS A 61 -3.09 -4.39 -3.58
C HIS A 61 -1.66 -4.82 -3.90
N PHE A 62 -1.26 -5.94 -3.33
CA PHE A 62 0.07 -6.48 -3.48
C PHE A 62 -0.02 -8.01 -3.54
N PRO A 63 0.69 -8.69 -4.46
CA PRO A 63 0.69 -10.15 -4.58
C PRO A 63 1.50 -10.80 -3.45
N LEU A 64 1.04 -10.62 -2.21
CA LEU A 64 1.73 -10.95 -0.97
C LEU A 64 2.10 -12.42 -0.88
N ASP A 65 1.18 -13.32 -1.25
CA ASP A 65 1.44 -14.77 -1.26
C ASP A 65 2.63 -15.13 -2.16
N ALA A 66 2.68 -14.55 -3.37
CA ALA A 66 3.76 -14.79 -4.32
C ALA A 66 5.08 -14.19 -3.83
N ALA A 67 5.05 -12.94 -3.34
CA ALA A 67 6.22 -12.26 -2.80
C ALA A 67 6.82 -12.99 -1.60
N PHE A 68 5.96 -13.50 -0.71
CA PHE A 68 6.40 -14.26 0.46
C PHE A 68 7.00 -15.61 0.08
N ARG A 69 6.36 -16.37 -0.83
CA ARG A 69 6.92 -17.64 -1.35
C ARG A 69 8.27 -17.45 -2.05
N ARG A 70 8.44 -16.34 -2.76
CA ARG A 70 9.69 -15.96 -3.44
C ARG A 70 10.74 -15.34 -2.50
N LYS A 71 10.46 -15.24 -1.19
CA LYS A 71 11.34 -14.62 -0.18
C LYS A 71 11.68 -13.15 -0.48
N VAL A 72 10.85 -12.47 -1.26
CA VAL A 72 10.98 -11.02 -1.52
C VAL A 72 10.63 -10.22 -0.28
N VAL A 73 9.69 -10.74 0.52
CA VAL A 73 9.26 -10.16 1.78
C VAL A 73 9.43 -11.18 2.90
N SER A 74 9.76 -10.69 4.09
CA SER A 74 9.95 -11.52 5.27
C SER A 74 8.87 -11.22 6.30
N LYS A 75 8.20 -12.26 6.81
CA LYS A 75 7.23 -12.10 7.91
C LYS A 75 7.95 -11.71 9.19
N MET A 76 7.49 -10.65 9.83
CA MET A 76 8.08 -10.11 11.05
C MET A 76 7.28 -10.43 12.31
N GLY A 77 5.98 -10.68 12.16
CA GLY A 77 5.08 -11.04 13.25
C GLY A 77 3.62 -10.92 12.83
N ASN A 78 2.70 -11.12 13.78
CA ASN A 78 1.29 -10.82 13.62
C ASN A 78 0.91 -9.85 14.73
N TYR A 79 0.29 -8.73 14.35
CA TYR A 79 -0.08 -7.66 15.26
C TYR A 79 -1.52 -7.23 14.99
N PRO A 80 -2.25 -6.74 16.00
CA PRO A 80 -3.58 -6.19 15.78
C PRO A 80 -3.52 -5.02 14.79
N ILE A 81 -4.59 -4.88 14.01
CA ILE A 81 -4.81 -3.68 13.21
C ILE A 81 -5.31 -2.57 14.15
N PRO A 82 -4.84 -1.32 14.00
CA PRO A 82 -5.31 -0.21 14.82
C PRO A 82 -6.82 -0.07 14.81
N LYS A 83 -7.43 0.22 15.96
CA LYS A 83 -8.89 0.36 16.09
C LYS A 83 -9.48 1.48 15.23
N ASN A 84 -8.69 2.49 14.93
CA ASN A 84 -9.04 3.64 14.08
C ASN A 84 -8.71 3.42 12.60
N PHE A 85 -8.22 2.24 12.21
CA PHE A 85 -8.04 1.91 10.80
C PHE A 85 -9.41 1.80 10.13
N VAL A 86 -9.59 2.53 9.04
CA VAL A 86 -10.80 2.49 8.23
C VAL A 86 -10.40 2.09 6.82
N LEU A 87 -10.97 1.01 6.33
CA LEU A 87 -10.79 0.61 4.94
C LEU A 87 -11.43 1.68 4.04
N THR A 88 -10.61 2.33 3.20
CA THR A 88 -11.12 3.31 2.24
C THR A 88 -12.02 2.61 1.21
N LYS A 89 -13.15 3.24 0.89
CA LYS A 89 -14.06 2.81 -0.18
C LYS A 89 -13.66 3.35 -1.53
N LYS A 90 -12.77 4.34 -1.59
CA LYS A 90 -12.35 4.98 -2.85
C LYS A 90 -10.84 4.92 -2.99
N PHE A 91 -10.42 4.71 -4.22
CA PHE A 91 -9.04 4.73 -4.67
C PHE A 91 -8.93 5.69 -5.86
N ARG A 92 -7.72 6.09 -6.21
CA ARG A 92 -7.47 6.88 -7.41
C ARG A 92 -6.43 6.25 -8.31
N ASP A 93 -6.52 6.54 -9.59
CA ASP A 93 -5.59 6.11 -10.63
C ASP A 93 -5.33 7.27 -11.59
N ASP A 94 -4.09 7.43 -12.06
CA ASP A 94 -3.75 8.37 -13.11
C ASP A 94 -3.95 7.72 -14.49
N HIS A 95 -4.78 8.34 -15.32
CA HIS A 95 -4.97 7.89 -16.69
C HIS A 95 -3.97 8.62 -17.60
N ILE A 96 -2.91 7.91 -17.97
CA ILE A 96 -1.85 8.41 -18.85
C ILE A 96 -1.90 7.65 -20.18
N ILE A 97 -1.95 8.37 -21.30
CA ILE A 97 -1.90 7.80 -22.65
C ILE A 97 -0.64 8.33 -23.33
N LYS A 98 0.25 7.44 -23.79
CA LYS A 98 1.51 7.80 -24.48
C LYS A 98 2.37 8.82 -23.72
N GLY A 99 2.35 8.78 -22.39
CA GLY A 99 3.09 9.70 -21.53
C GLY A 99 2.37 11.01 -21.22
N GLU A 100 1.21 11.26 -21.83
CA GLU A 100 0.40 12.43 -21.56
C GLU A 100 -0.66 12.11 -20.50
N PHE A 101 -0.69 12.93 -19.45
CA PHE A 101 -1.73 12.87 -18.44
C PHE A 101 -3.07 13.32 -19.05
N ILE A 102 -4.08 12.46 -18.99
CA ILE A 102 -5.41 12.73 -19.53
C ILE A 102 -6.37 13.16 -18.43
N CYS A 103 -6.45 12.38 -17.36
CA CYS A 103 -7.33 12.64 -16.21
C CYS A 103 -7.01 11.68 -15.05
N TRP A 104 -7.66 11.91 -13.92
CA TRP A 104 -7.75 10.97 -12.83
C TRP A 104 -9.01 10.13 -12.95
N HIS A 105 -8.91 8.87 -12.53
CA HIS A 105 -10.07 8.05 -12.22
C HIS A 105 -10.20 7.87 -10.71
N ILE A 106 -11.37 8.15 -10.16
CA ILE A 106 -11.73 7.74 -8.81
C ILE A 106 -12.52 6.45 -8.91
N VAL A 107 -11.99 5.39 -8.31
CA VAL A 107 -12.58 4.06 -8.33
C VAL A 107 -13.23 3.77 -7.00
N ASP A 108 -14.51 3.43 -7.02
CA ASP A 108 -15.22 2.93 -5.85
C ASP A 108 -14.95 1.42 -5.70
N TYR A 109 -14.45 1.05 -4.52
CA TYR A 109 -13.96 -0.27 -4.17
C TYR A 109 -15.10 -1.29 -3.97
N GLU A 110 -16.31 -0.84 -3.65
CA GLU A 110 -17.44 -1.72 -3.36
C GLU A 110 -18.20 -2.09 -4.64
N ASN A 111 -18.41 -1.11 -5.53
CA ASN A 111 -19.26 -1.29 -6.72
C ASN A 111 -18.49 -1.17 -8.06
N TRP A 112 -17.17 -0.97 -8.00
CA TRP A 112 -16.28 -0.90 -9.16
C TRP A 112 -16.57 0.27 -10.13
N GLN A 113 -17.39 1.23 -9.73
CA GLN A 113 -17.67 2.41 -10.53
C GLN A 113 -16.43 3.30 -10.63
N ARG A 114 -16.25 3.91 -11.80
CA ARG A 114 -15.14 4.82 -12.09
C ARG A 114 -15.69 6.18 -12.46
N GLU A 115 -15.21 7.20 -11.77
CA GLU A 115 -15.53 8.60 -12.05
C GLU A 115 -14.29 9.28 -12.63
N LYS A 116 -14.45 9.96 -13.78
CA LYS A 116 -13.40 10.78 -14.37
C LYS A 116 -13.33 12.13 -13.68
N VAL A 117 -12.13 12.54 -13.26
CA VAL A 117 -11.86 13.82 -12.60
C VAL A 117 -10.64 14.46 -13.25
N GLU A 118 -10.75 15.73 -13.66
CA GLU A 118 -9.62 16.44 -14.28
C GLU A 118 -8.68 17.04 -13.22
N LYS A 119 -9.25 17.63 -12.16
CA LYS A 119 -8.52 18.23 -11.05
C LYS A 119 -8.98 17.66 -9.72
N LEU A 120 -8.04 17.04 -8.99
CA LEU A 120 -8.33 16.48 -7.68
C LEU A 120 -8.53 17.58 -6.63
N ASN A 121 -9.56 17.41 -5.81
CA ASN A 121 -9.65 18.14 -4.54
C ASN A 121 -8.73 17.52 -3.47
N ASP A 122 -8.58 18.21 -2.34
CA ASP A 122 -7.64 17.79 -1.29
C ASP A 122 -7.99 16.43 -0.67
N CYS A 123 -9.28 16.09 -0.56
CA CYS A 123 -9.71 14.77 -0.10
C CYS A 123 -9.33 13.68 -1.12
N GLN A 124 -9.53 13.94 -2.41
CA GLN A 124 -9.22 12.99 -3.48
C GLN A 124 -7.71 12.75 -3.62
N LYS A 125 -6.87 13.75 -3.34
CA LYS A 125 -5.41 13.58 -3.29
C LYS A 125 -4.97 12.59 -2.20
N GLN A 126 -5.75 12.44 -1.13
CA GLN A 126 -5.47 11.48 -0.06
C GLN A 126 -6.04 10.08 -0.34
N LEU A 127 -6.60 9.82 -1.53
CA LEU A 127 -7.02 8.48 -1.92
C LEU A 127 -5.81 7.63 -2.29
N SER A 128 -5.85 6.38 -1.83
CA SER A 128 -4.83 5.38 -2.11
C SER A 128 -4.83 4.95 -3.58
N PRO A 129 -3.70 4.42 -4.11
CA PRO A 129 -3.62 3.98 -5.50
C PRO A 129 -4.54 2.81 -5.79
N TRP A 130 -5.27 2.92 -6.88
CA TRP A 130 -5.98 1.78 -7.46
C TRP A 130 -5.01 0.85 -8.19
N GLY A 131 -5.35 -0.44 -8.24
CA GLY A 131 -4.56 -1.46 -8.91
C GLY A 131 -3.62 -2.24 -7.99
N THR A 132 -2.97 -3.25 -8.58
CA THR A 132 -2.03 -4.13 -7.88
C THR A 132 -0.60 -3.75 -8.22
N TRP A 133 0.19 -3.43 -7.21
CA TRP A 133 1.61 -3.14 -7.39
C TRP A 133 2.41 -4.43 -7.26
N ASN A 134 3.37 -4.64 -8.16
CA ASN A 134 4.37 -5.69 -8.01
C ASN A 134 5.48 -5.24 -7.03
N ASP A 135 6.38 -6.16 -6.70
CA ASP A 135 7.46 -5.89 -5.76
C ASP A 135 8.49 -4.88 -6.27
N THR A 136 8.75 -4.83 -7.57
CA THR A 136 9.64 -3.84 -8.18
C THR A 136 9.10 -2.42 -7.98
N LEU A 137 7.87 -2.17 -8.42
CA LEU A 137 7.22 -0.86 -8.31
C LEU A 137 7.11 -0.42 -6.84
N LEU A 138 6.71 -1.33 -5.96
CA LEU A 138 6.62 -1.03 -4.52
C LEU A 138 7.99 -0.62 -3.96
N LYS A 139 9.07 -1.35 -4.27
CA LYS A 139 10.42 -1.02 -3.78
C LYS A 139 10.91 0.32 -4.30
N GLU A 140 10.68 0.61 -5.59
CA GLU A 140 11.07 1.88 -6.21
C GLU A 140 10.35 3.05 -5.55
N ARG A 141 9.02 2.99 -5.45
CA ARG A 141 8.21 4.04 -4.80
C ARG A 141 8.61 4.27 -3.35
N LEU A 142 8.85 3.20 -2.59
CA LEU A 142 9.32 3.31 -1.22
C LEU A 142 10.71 3.96 -1.14
N ALA A 143 11.64 3.55 -2.00
CA ALA A 143 13.00 4.11 -2.03
C ALA A 143 13.01 5.60 -2.43
N GLU A 144 12.16 6.01 -3.35
CA GLU A 144 11.97 7.40 -3.79
C GLU A 144 11.31 8.29 -2.72
N GLY A 145 10.77 7.70 -1.65
CA GLY A 145 9.97 8.44 -0.67
C GLY A 145 8.62 8.89 -1.23
N TRP A 146 8.08 8.14 -2.18
CA TRP A 146 6.78 8.41 -2.77
C TRP A 146 5.65 8.29 -1.72
N THR A 147 4.74 9.26 -1.74
CA THR A 147 3.56 9.36 -0.88
C THR A 147 2.39 9.95 -1.66
N LEU A 148 1.19 9.88 -1.11
CA LEU A 148 0.00 10.50 -1.72
C LEU A 148 0.17 12.02 -1.95
N ASN A 149 1.01 12.69 -1.14
CA ASN A 149 1.25 14.12 -1.23
C ASN A 149 2.18 14.52 -2.38
N ASN A 150 2.97 13.59 -2.94
CA ASN A 150 3.92 13.87 -4.03
C ASN A 150 3.62 13.08 -5.31
N TRP A 151 2.45 12.45 -5.41
CA TRP A 151 2.02 11.77 -6.64
C TRP A 151 1.67 12.77 -7.76
N GLY A 152 0.99 13.86 -7.43
CA GLY A 152 0.43 14.82 -8.38
C GLY A 152 -0.85 15.45 -7.87
#